data_AF-A0A8T5UV61-F1
#
_entry.id   AF-A0A8T5UV61-F1
#
_cell.length_a   1.000
_cell.length_b   1.000
_cell.length_c   1.000
_cell.angle_alpha   90.00
_cell.angle_beta   90.00
_cell.angle_gamma   90.00
#
_symmetry.space_group_name_H-M   'P 1'
#
loop_
_entity.id
_entity.type
_entity.pdbx_description
1 polymer ?
#
loop_
_entity_poly.entity_id
_entity_poly.type
_entity_poly.pdbx_seq_one_letter_code
_entity_poly.pdbx_strand_id
1 'polypeptide(L)'
;MWRAIGYVAGIVLLAIVPSIYKGKEWTMKVELTAYAVPSISGMFMFLPYISFVGGFPIPMIISFVGLVGFWSVLLLHKHDNLLEKIVNIVTYTFIGMLATHAFVIGIAAQRMLITRAAAPLFDGLEWWILTLSGEVNWIAVLMLFGSIPLMAERKKNGWWLALISALTIVTIDIPTQIIRTKTLDYLVGALLAAGLLALLLIFKDRLISENQNNIRV
;
A
#
# COMPACT_ATOMS: atom_id res chain seq x y z
N MET A 1 -16.75 -7.49 -1.07
CA MET A 1 -16.12 -6.74 0.04
C MET A 1 -15.47 -5.43 -0.43
N TRP A 2 -14.40 -5.44 -1.23
CA TRP A 2 -13.64 -4.23 -1.58
C TRP A 2 -14.42 -3.06 -2.18
N ARG A 3 -15.39 -3.33 -3.05
CA ARG A 3 -16.31 -2.29 -3.58
C ARG A 3 -17.11 -1.61 -2.46
N ALA A 4 -17.54 -2.35 -1.45
CA ALA A 4 -18.27 -1.80 -0.30
C ALA A 4 -17.34 -0.94 0.57
N ILE A 5 -16.09 -1.35 0.78
CA ILE A 5 -15.10 -0.54 1.49
C ILE A 5 -14.83 0.77 0.73
N GLY A 6 -14.68 0.71 -0.60
CA GLY A 6 -14.55 1.89 -1.45
C GLY A 6 -15.77 2.82 -1.38
N TYR A 7 -16.98 2.27 -1.35
CA TYR A 7 -18.20 3.04 -1.16
C TYR A 7 -18.21 3.78 0.19
N VAL A 8 -17.89 3.07 1.28
CA VAL A 8 -17.79 3.66 2.62
C VAL A 8 -16.70 4.74 2.67
N ALA A 9 -15.55 4.51 2.01
CA ALA A 9 -14.50 5.53 1.91
C ALA A 9 -14.98 6.80 1.21
N GLY A 10 -15.80 6.67 0.16
CA GLY A 10 -16.48 7.79 -0.48
C GLY A 10 -17.44 8.54 0.46
N ILE A 11 -18.24 7.81 1.24
CA ILE A 11 -19.12 8.41 2.26
C ILE A 11 -18.31 9.15 3.33
N VAL A 12 -17.19 8.58 3.77
CA VAL A 12 -16.28 9.23 4.73
C VAL A 12 -15.78 10.56 4.16
N LEU A 13 -15.31 10.58 2.90
CA LEU A 13 -14.84 11.82 2.25
C LEU A 13 -15.94 12.89 2.21
N LEU A 14 -17.18 12.51 1.88
CA LEU A 14 -18.32 13.44 1.89
C LEU A 14 -18.63 13.96 3.30
N ALA A 15 -18.61 13.08 4.31
CA ALA A 15 -18.91 13.44 5.69
C ALA A 15 -17.91 14.43 6.29
N ILE A 16 -16.64 14.39 5.84
CA ILE A 16 -15.59 15.27 6.36
C ILE A 16 -15.43 16.59 5.59
N VAL A 17 -16.16 16.81 4.49
CA VAL A 17 -16.09 18.06 3.69
C VAL A 17 -16.18 19.33 4.55
N PRO A 18 -17.12 19.45 5.52
CA PRO A 18 -17.18 20.65 6.37
C PRO A 18 -15.94 20.86 7.23
N SER A 19 -15.23 19.78 7.58
CA SER A 19 -13.98 19.85 8.35
C SER A 19 -12.79 20.21 7.45
N ILE A 20 -12.77 19.72 6.21
CA ILE A 20 -11.77 20.11 5.19
C ILE A 20 -11.89 21.62 4.92
N TYR A 21 -13.11 22.12 4.71
CA TYR A 21 -13.37 23.54 4.47
C TYR A 21 -12.91 24.43 5.64
N LYS A 22 -13.01 23.91 6.88
CA LYS A 22 -12.53 24.60 8.09
C LYS A 22 -11.01 24.45 8.32
N GLY A 23 -10.29 23.76 7.42
CA GLY A 23 -8.84 23.57 7.51
C GLY A 23 -8.41 22.73 8.72
N LYS A 24 -9.24 21.79 9.19
CA LYS A 24 -8.89 20.99 10.38
C LYS A 24 -7.76 20.00 10.04
N GLU A 25 -6.65 20.06 10.78
CA GLU A 25 -5.45 19.27 10.50
C GLU A 25 -5.68 17.75 10.47
N TRP A 26 -6.61 17.23 11.27
CA TRP A 26 -6.90 15.79 11.32
C TRP A 26 -7.52 15.24 10.03
N THR A 27 -8.00 16.08 9.11
CA THR A 27 -8.66 15.56 7.88
C THR A 27 -7.66 14.87 6.98
N MET A 28 -6.40 15.32 6.93
CA MET A 28 -5.38 14.77 6.03
C MET A 28 -5.23 13.26 6.16
N LYS A 29 -5.09 12.73 7.38
CA LYS A 29 -4.94 11.28 7.60
C LYS A 29 -6.17 10.51 7.13
N VAL A 30 -7.36 11.09 7.27
CA VAL A 30 -8.63 10.47 6.88
C VAL A 30 -8.80 10.53 5.36
N GLU A 31 -8.48 11.67 4.74
CA GLU A 31 -8.51 11.85 3.29
C GLU A 31 -7.53 10.89 2.60
N LEU A 32 -6.27 10.84 3.04
CA LEU A 32 -5.27 9.93 2.49
C LEU A 32 -5.69 8.47 2.62
N THR A 33 -6.18 8.07 3.80
CA THR A 33 -6.65 6.69 4.01
C THR A 33 -7.85 6.37 3.12
N ALA A 34 -8.82 7.28 3.04
CA ALA A 34 -10.03 7.08 2.25
C ALA A 34 -9.74 7.04 0.75
N TYR A 35 -8.84 7.89 0.23
CA TYR A 35 -8.41 7.86 -1.17
C TYR A 35 -7.49 6.68 -1.50
N ALA A 36 -6.73 6.15 -0.53
CA ALA A 36 -5.90 4.96 -0.73
C ALA A 36 -6.74 3.71 -1.03
N VAL A 37 -7.94 3.59 -0.43
CA VAL A 37 -8.84 2.44 -0.65
C VAL A 37 -9.19 2.24 -2.13
N PRO A 38 -9.81 3.21 -2.86
CA PRO A 38 -10.12 3.04 -4.27
C PRO A 38 -8.86 2.95 -5.14
N SER A 39 -7.78 3.63 -4.77
CA SER A 39 -6.48 3.56 -5.48
C SER A 39 -5.93 2.13 -5.53
N ILE A 40 -5.89 1.47 -4.36
CA ILE A 40 -5.33 0.13 -4.19
C ILE A 40 -6.33 -0.93 -4.70
N SER A 41 -7.59 -0.84 -4.29
CA SER A 41 -8.59 -1.87 -4.60
C SER A 41 -9.07 -1.86 -6.05
N GLY A 42 -9.09 -0.71 -6.72
CA GLY A 42 -9.42 -0.63 -8.14
C GLY A 42 -8.37 -1.35 -8.99
N MET A 43 -7.09 -1.25 -8.61
CA MET A 43 -5.98 -1.92 -9.31
C MET A 43 -6.02 -3.43 -9.12
N PHE A 44 -6.58 -3.93 -8.02
CA PHE A 44 -6.88 -5.36 -7.91
C PHE A 44 -7.98 -5.81 -8.88
N MET A 45 -9.05 -5.02 -9.02
CA MET A 45 -10.19 -5.36 -9.88
C MET A 45 -9.83 -5.38 -11.38
N PHE A 46 -8.60 -4.98 -11.72
CA PHE A 46 -7.93 -5.22 -13.00
C PHE A 46 -7.73 -6.70 -13.34
N LEU A 47 -7.38 -7.55 -12.36
CA LEU A 47 -6.89 -8.91 -12.61
C LEU A 47 -7.86 -9.79 -13.43
N PRO A 48 -9.19 -9.74 -13.21
CA PRO A 48 -10.12 -10.48 -14.05
C PRO A 48 -10.13 -10.00 -15.52
N TYR A 49 -9.88 -8.71 -15.78
CA TYR A 49 -9.89 -8.18 -17.14
C TYR A 49 -8.72 -8.71 -17.96
N ILE A 50 -7.51 -8.74 -17.39
CA ILE A 50 -6.34 -9.33 -18.06
C ILE A 50 -6.44 -10.85 -18.20
N SER A 51 -7.14 -11.51 -17.28
CA SER A 51 -7.19 -12.98 -17.23
C SER A 51 -8.31 -13.56 -18.08
N PHE A 52 -9.44 -12.87 -18.24
CA PHE A 52 -10.68 -13.47 -18.75
C PHE A 52 -11.48 -12.62 -19.75
N VAL A 53 -11.43 -11.28 -19.65
CA VAL A 53 -12.32 -10.40 -20.44
C VAL A 53 -11.63 -9.82 -21.68
N GLY A 54 -10.35 -9.45 -21.56
CA GLY A 54 -9.65 -8.64 -22.56
C GLY A 54 -10.13 -7.18 -22.56
N GLY A 55 -9.32 -6.29 -23.15
CA GLY A 55 -9.64 -4.86 -23.29
C GLY A 55 -9.27 -3.99 -22.08
N PHE A 56 -9.66 -2.70 -22.14
CA PHE A 56 -9.33 -1.76 -21.07
C PHE A 56 -10.11 -2.09 -19.77
N PRO A 57 -9.44 -2.23 -18.63
CA PRO A 57 -10.08 -2.55 -17.37
C PRO A 57 -10.81 -1.34 -16.79
N ILE A 58 -12.14 -1.33 -16.89
CA ILE A 58 -13.00 -0.28 -16.33
C ILE A 58 -12.68 0.04 -14.86
N PRO A 59 -12.37 -0.93 -13.97
CA PRO A 59 -12.01 -0.62 -12.59
C PRO A 59 -10.77 0.26 -12.42
N MET A 60 -9.91 0.39 -13.44
CA MET A 60 -8.79 1.34 -13.42
C MET A 60 -9.24 2.79 -13.26
N ILE A 61 -10.43 3.13 -13.79
CA ILE A 61 -11.01 4.47 -13.61
C ILE A 61 -11.21 4.77 -12.11
N ILE A 62 -11.65 3.77 -11.34
CA ILE A 62 -11.84 3.91 -9.90
C ILE A 62 -10.48 4.12 -9.21
N SER A 63 -9.45 3.37 -9.61
CA SER A 63 -8.08 3.56 -9.11
C SER A 63 -7.58 4.96 -9.40
N PHE A 64 -7.77 5.46 -10.63
CA PHE A 64 -7.30 6.78 -11.04
C PHE A 64 -8.02 7.90 -10.29
N VAL A 65 -9.33 7.80 -10.07
CA VAL A 65 -10.05 8.76 -9.23
C VAL A 65 -9.50 8.77 -7.80
N GLY A 66 -9.26 7.59 -7.23
CA GLY A 66 -8.61 7.45 -5.93
C GLY A 66 -7.23 8.11 -5.90
N LEU A 67 -6.40 7.84 -6.90
CA LEU A 67 -5.01 8.28 -6.97
C LEU A 67 -4.91 9.80 -7.17
N VAL A 68 -5.78 10.36 -8.01
CA VAL A 68 -5.90 11.81 -8.19
C VAL A 68 -6.25 12.45 -6.85
N GLY A 69 -7.27 11.96 -6.14
CA GLY A 69 -7.60 12.47 -4.82
C GLY A 69 -6.46 12.34 -3.81
N PHE A 70 -5.79 11.19 -3.78
CA PHE A 70 -4.66 10.91 -2.89
C PHE A 70 -3.50 11.90 -3.13
N TRP A 71 -3.10 12.09 -4.38
CA TRP A 71 -2.05 13.04 -4.75
C TRP A 71 -2.50 14.49 -4.57
N SER A 72 -3.75 14.84 -4.85
CA SER A 72 -4.28 16.17 -4.57
C SER A 72 -4.12 16.54 -3.10
N VAL A 73 -4.42 15.63 -2.17
CA VAL A 73 -4.22 15.87 -0.74
C VAL A 73 -2.75 16.12 -0.43
N LEU A 74 -1.83 15.29 -0.92
CA LEU A 74 -0.39 15.46 -0.68
C LEU A 74 0.18 16.75 -1.28
N LEU A 75 -0.31 17.14 -2.47
CA LEU A 75 0.12 18.32 -3.20
C LEU A 75 -0.44 19.62 -2.62
N LEU A 76 -1.67 19.60 -2.12
CA LEU A 76 -2.34 20.78 -1.56
C LEU A 76 -2.03 20.99 -0.08
N HIS A 77 -1.61 19.94 0.65
CA HIS A 77 -1.19 20.08 2.03
C HIS A 77 0.04 21.00 2.14
N LYS A 78 0.07 21.81 3.21
CA LYS A 78 1.19 22.70 3.48
C LYS A 78 2.39 21.89 3.99
N HIS A 79 3.57 22.20 3.48
CA HIS A 79 4.85 21.63 3.92
C HIS A 79 5.83 22.77 4.19
N ASP A 80 6.81 22.55 5.05
CA ASP A 80 7.74 23.61 5.46
C ASP A 80 8.71 23.96 4.32
N ASN A 81 9.04 22.99 3.47
CA ASN A 81 9.87 23.20 2.30
C ASN A 81 9.56 22.23 1.14
N LEU A 82 10.08 22.54 -0.05
CA LEU A 82 9.86 21.74 -1.26
C LEU A 82 10.42 20.32 -1.14
N LEU A 83 11.57 20.14 -0.49
CA LEU A 83 12.18 18.83 -0.33
C LEU A 83 11.30 17.90 0.50
N GLU A 84 10.77 18.39 1.61
CA GLU A 84 9.82 17.65 2.46
C GLU A 84 8.54 17.27 1.70
N LYS A 85 8.00 18.20 0.91
CA LYS A 85 6.86 17.92 0.04
C LYS A 85 7.15 16.78 -0.94
N ILE A 86 8.31 16.83 -1.61
CA ILE A 86 8.73 15.79 -2.56
C ILE A 86 8.92 14.45 -1.85
N VAL A 87 9.64 14.44 -0.73
CA VAL A 87 9.88 13.23 0.09
C VAL A 87 8.56 12.61 0.51
N ASN A 88 7.60 13.40 0.99
CA ASN A 88 6.27 12.93 1.35
C ASN A 88 5.57 12.32 0.12
N ILE A 89 5.44 13.06 -0.97
CA ILE A 89 4.75 12.58 -2.18
C ILE A 89 5.33 11.25 -2.67
N VAL A 90 6.65 11.17 -2.78
CA VAL A 90 7.34 9.96 -3.27
C VAL A 90 7.16 8.82 -2.27
N THR A 91 7.35 9.05 -0.97
CA THR A 91 7.21 8.01 0.05
C THR A 91 5.78 7.46 0.12
N TYR A 92 4.77 8.31 0.16
CA TYR A 92 3.37 7.88 0.16
C TYR A 92 2.99 7.16 -1.13
N THR A 93 3.53 7.58 -2.27
CA THR A 93 3.32 6.88 -3.54
C THR A 93 3.93 5.48 -3.49
N PHE A 94 5.15 5.32 -2.97
CA PHE A 94 5.77 4.00 -2.79
C PHE A 94 5.01 3.12 -1.79
N ILE A 95 4.49 3.68 -0.68
CA ILE A 95 3.61 2.95 0.24
C ILE A 95 2.37 2.43 -0.50
N GLY A 96 1.71 3.28 -1.30
CA GLY A 96 0.54 2.91 -2.08
C GLY A 96 0.83 1.87 -3.18
N MET A 97 1.95 2.03 -3.90
CA MET A 97 2.39 1.08 -4.94
C MET A 97 2.71 -0.29 -4.33
N LEU A 98 3.46 -0.31 -3.22
CA LEU A 98 3.82 -1.55 -2.55
C LEU A 98 2.59 -2.24 -1.93
N ALA A 99 1.68 -1.47 -1.34
CA ALA A 99 0.42 -2.01 -0.81
C ALA A 99 -0.43 -2.62 -1.93
N THR A 100 -0.50 -1.95 -3.08
CA THR A 100 -1.20 -2.46 -4.26
C THR A 100 -0.59 -3.74 -4.79
N HIS A 101 0.73 -3.79 -4.89
CA HIS A 101 1.44 -4.97 -5.33
C HIS A 101 1.20 -6.16 -4.38
N ALA A 102 1.47 -5.97 -3.08
CA ALA A 102 1.29 -7.00 -2.06
C ALA A 102 -0.16 -7.50 -2.03
N PHE A 103 -1.13 -6.61 -2.20
CA PHE A 103 -2.54 -6.97 -2.31
C PHE A 103 -2.83 -7.90 -3.48
N VAL A 104 -2.33 -7.56 -4.66
CA VAL A 104 -2.50 -8.35 -5.88
C VAL A 104 -1.87 -9.73 -5.72
N ILE A 105 -0.66 -9.80 -5.15
CA ILE A 105 0.03 -11.06 -4.86
C ILE A 105 -0.75 -11.92 -3.87
N GLY A 106 -1.23 -11.32 -2.76
CA GLY A 106 -2.01 -12.02 -1.74
C GLY A 106 -3.26 -12.69 -2.33
N ILE A 107 -4.06 -11.96 -3.13
CA ILE A 107 -5.24 -12.54 -3.78
C ILE A 107 -4.84 -13.57 -4.85
N ALA A 108 -3.82 -13.28 -5.67
CA ALA A 108 -3.39 -14.18 -6.74
C ALA A 108 -2.91 -15.52 -6.17
N ALA A 109 -2.11 -15.49 -5.09
CA ALA A 109 -1.68 -16.67 -4.37
C ALA A 109 -2.87 -17.46 -3.83
N GLN A 110 -3.79 -16.82 -3.10
CA GLN A 110 -4.99 -17.48 -2.59
C GLN A 110 -5.83 -18.13 -3.71
N ARG A 111 -6.02 -17.43 -4.84
CA ARG A 111 -6.71 -18.00 -6.01
C ARG A 111 -6.00 -19.25 -6.50
N MET A 112 -4.70 -19.16 -6.77
CA MET A 112 -3.90 -20.29 -7.25
C MET A 112 -3.94 -21.48 -6.27
N LEU A 113 -3.91 -21.19 -4.96
CA LEU A 113 -3.94 -22.22 -3.94
C LEU A 113 -5.29 -22.94 -3.87
N ILE A 114 -6.41 -22.22 -4.04
CA ILE A 114 -7.76 -22.82 -3.97
C ILE A 114 -8.12 -23.56 -5.26
N THR A 115 -7.65 -23.11 -6.42
CA THR A 115 -8.03 -23.71 -7.72
C THR A 115 -7.05 -24.76 -8.23
N ARG A 116 -5.97 -25.08 -7.51
CA ARG A 116 -5.00 -26.11 -7.94
C ARG A 116 -5.61 -27.51 -7.84
N ALA A 117 -5.23 -28.39 -8.77
CA ALA A 117 -5.75 -29.76 -8.83
C ALA A 117 -5.41 -30.60 -7.58
N ALA A 118 -4.26 -30.35 -6.94
CA ALA A 118 -3.79 -31.06 -5.75
C ALA A 118 -4.30 -30.47 -4.42
N ALA A 119 -5.27 -29.55 -4.44
CA ALA A 119 -5.84 -29.02 -3.21
C ALA A 119 -6.49 -30.17 -2.39
N PRO A 120 -6.36 -30.18 -1.04
CA PRO A 120 -5.81 -29.13 -0.18
C PRO A 120 -4.30 -29.26 0.13
N LEU A 121 -3.61 -30.29 -0.37
CA LEU A 121 -2.22 -30.58 -0.01
C LEU A 121 -1.23 -29.57 -0.60
N PHE A 122 -0.23 -29.16 0.19
CA PHE A 122 0.81 -28.22 -0.21
C PHE A 122 2.07 -28.97 -0.66
N ASP A 123 1.91 -29.77 -1.72
CA ASP A 123 2.96 -30.71 -2.14
C ASP A 123 4.09 -29.99 -2.89
N GLY A 124 5.25 -29.86 -2.24
CA GLY A 124 6.47 -29.35 -2.85
C GLY A 124 6.80 -27.89 -2.50
N LEU A 125 8.08 -27.54 -2.68
CA LEU A 125 8.65 -26.26 -2.28
C LEU A 125 7.94 -25.06 -2.92
N GLU A 126 7.52 -25.19 -4.19
CA GLU A 126 6.86 -24.12 -4.95
C GLU A 126 5.51 -23.71 -4.35
N TRP A 127 4.74 -24.68 -3.83
CA TRP A 127 3.43 -24.43 -3.22
C TRP A 127 3.55 -24.00 -1.77
N TRP A 128 4.54 -24.53 -1.05
CA TRP A 128 4.87 -24.08 0.29
C TRP A 128 5.27 -22.60 0.30
N ILE A 129 6.19 -22.19 -0.58
CA ILE A 129 6.64 -20.79 -0.64
C ILE A 129 5.54 -19.86 -1.13
N LEU A 130 4.69 -20.29 -2.08
CA LEU A 130 3.54 -19.50 -2.53
C LEU A 130 2.55 -19.23 -1.38
N THR A 131 2.30 -20.22 -0.53
CA THR A 131 1.40 -20.09 0.61
C THR A 131 1.93 -19.08 1.60
N LEU A 132 3.21 -19.20 1.96
CA LEU A 132 3.84 -18.23 2.86
C LEU A 132 3.87 -16.83 2.24
N SER A 133 4.27 -16.69 0.98
CA SER A 133 4.31 -15.41 0.28
C SER A 133 2.95 -14.72 0.22
N GLY A 134 1.88 -15.46 -0.09
CA GLY A 134 0.52 -14.91 -0.13
C GLY A 134 0.08 -14.32 1.21
N GLU A 135 0.25 -15.06 2.30
CA GLU A 135 -0.17 -14.61 3.64
C GLU A 135 0.72 -13.49 4.19
N VAL A 136 2.03 -13.56 3.94
CA VAL A 136 2.97 -12.50 4.31
C VAL A 136 2.64 -11.19 3.59
N ASN A 137 2.30 -11.25 2.30
CA ASN A 137 1.87 -10.09 1.53
C ASN A 137 0.56 -9.49 2.09
N TRP A 138 -0.39 -10.31 2.55
CA TRP A 138 -1.60 -9.82 3.22
C TRP A 138 -1.31 -9.07 4.52
N ILE A 139 -0.41 -9.59 5.35
CA ILE A 139 0.01 -8.91 6.58
C ILE A 139 0.67 -7.56 6.22
N ALA A 140 1.53 -7.54 5.21
CA ALA A 140 2.18 -6.33 4.74
C ALA A 140 1.17 -5.29 4.23
N VAL A 141 0.12 -5.70 3.52
CA VAL A 141 -0.98 -4.80 3.12
C VAL A 141 -1.59 -4.09 4.32
N LEU A 142 -1.94 -4.84 5.37
CA LEU A 142 -2.57 -4.26 6.57
C LEU A 142 -1.65 -3.24 7.25
N MET A 143 -0.37 -3.58 7.34
CA MET A 143 0.65 -2.70 7.92
C MET A 143 0.89 -1.44 7.07
N LEU A 144 0.95 -1.55 5.74
CA LEU A 144 1.08 -0.41 4.82
C LEU A 144 -0.17 0.49 4.83
N PHE A 145 -1.37 -0.09 4.89
CA PHE A 145 -2.58 0.71 5.09
C PHE A 145 -2.57 1.43 6.45
N GLY A 146 -2.14 0.74 7.51
CA GLY A 146 -2.00 1.32 8.84
C GLY A 146 -0.92 2.41 8.91
N SER A 147 0.13 2.34 8.08
CA SER A 147 1.18 3.35 8.06
C SER A 147 0.70 4.68 7.47
N ILE A 148 -0.22 4.67 6.51
CA ILE A 148 -0.71 5.90 5.84
C ILE A 148 -1.23 6.95 6.86
N PRO A 149 -2.25 6.66 7.70
CA PRO A 149 -2.76 7.65 8.63
C PRO A 149 -1.77 8.00 9.74
N LEU A 150 -0.94 7.06 10.18
CA LEU A 150 0.04 7.30 11.25
C LEU A 150 1.21 8.16 10.77
N MET A 151 1.70 7.93 9.56
CA MET A 151 2.72 8.77 8.95
C MET A 151 2.16 10.15 8.59
N ALA A 152 0.87 10.27 8.30
CA ALA A 152 0.25 11.58 8.02
C ALA A 152 0.29 12.47 9.27
N GLU A 153 0.25 11.84 10.45
CA GLU A 153 0.48 12.47 11.76
C GLU A 153 1.97 12.48 12.17
N ARG A 154 2.88 12.11 11.26
CA ARG A 154 4.33 12.01 11.48
C ARG A 154 4.73 11.12 12.67
N LYS A 155 3.91 10.12 12.99
CA LYS A 155 4.16 9.20 14.10
C LYS A 155 5.20 8.14 13.71
N LYS A 156 6.16 7.93 14.61
CA LYS A 156 7.19 6.88 14.49
C LYS A 156 6.60 5.48 14.27
N ASN A 157 5.44 5.19 14.86
CA ASN A 157 4.76 3.90 14.68
C ASN A 157 4.34 3.67 13.22
N GLY A 158 3.91 4.72 12.51
CA GLY A 158 3.59 4.62 11.08
C GLY A 158 4.81 4.29 10.24
N TRP A 159 5.93 4.95 10.54
CA TRP A 159 7.22 4.66 9.90
C TRP A 159 7.67 3.21 10.12
N TRP A 160 7.55 2.70 11.35
CA TRP A 160 7.87 1.30 11.65
C TRP A 160 6.98 0.31 10.91
N LEU A 161 5.67 0.57 10.81
CA LEU A 161 4.77 -0.29 10.03
C LEU A 161 5.21 -0.35 8.56
N ALA A 162 5.52 0.79 7.95
CA ALA A 162 6.00 0.84 6.56
C ALA A 162 7.35 0.11 6.40
N LEU A 163 8.29 0.34 7.32
CA LEU A 163 9.63 -0.27 7.29
C LEU A 163 9.55 -1.79 7.41
N ILE A 164 8.80 -2.29 8.41
CA ILE A 164 8.66 -3.72 8.63
C ILE A 164 7.96 -4.36 7.42
N SER A 165 6.90 -3.74 6.89
CA SER A 165 6.23 -4.24 5.68
C SER A 165 7.18 -4.37 4.50
N ALA A 166 7.98 -3.33 4.25
CA ALA A 166 8.92 -3.32 3.14
C ALA A 166 10.02 -4.37 3.33
N LEU A 167 10.57 -4.50 4.54
CA LEU A 167 11.55 -5.54 4.85
C LEU A 167 10.96 -6.95 4.68
N THR A 168 9.75 -7.15 5.18
CA THR A 168 9.00 -8.40 5.05
C THR A 168 8.76 -8.76 3.58
N ILE A 169 8.35 -7.82 2.74
CA ILE A 169 8.15 -8.07 1.31
C ILE A 169 9.47 -8.40 0.61
N VAL A 170 10.55 -7.66 0.85
CA VAL A 170 11.87 -8.00 0.27
C VAL A 170 12.29 -9.42 0.65
N THR A 171 12.16 -9.77 1.93
CA THR A 171 12.62 -11.07 2.44
C THR A 171 11.81 -12.26 1.95
N ILE A 172 10.51 -12.08 1.62
CA ILE A 172 9.68 -13.16 1.11
C ILE A 172 9.65 -13.21 -0.43
N ASP A 173 9.67 -12.07 -1.10
CA ASP A 173 9.50 -12.03 -2.55
C ASP A 173 10.79 -12.42 -3.29
N ILE A 174 11.98 -12.09 -2.77
CA ILE A 174 13.25 -12.53 -3.37
C ILE A 174 13.34 -14.07 -3.47
N PRO A 175 13.21 -14.85 -2.37
CA PRO A 175 13.27 -16.30 -2.47
C PRO A 175 12.10 -16.85 -3.28
N THR A 176 10.92 -16.24 -3.21
CA THR A 176 9.77 -16.66 -4.03
C THR A 176 10.07 -16.49 -5.52
N GLN A 177 10.71 -15.39 -5.94
CA GLN A 177 11.10 -15.18 -7.34
C GLN A 177 12.13 -16.21 -7.82
N ILE A 178 13.08 -16.60 -6.97
CA ILE A 178 14.11 -17.61 -7.29
C ILE A 178 13.45 -18.98 -7.51
N ILE A 179 12.45 -19.33 -6.71
CA ILE A 179 11.74 -20.61 -6.81
C ILE A 179 10.67 -20.57 -7.93
N ARG A 180 9.95 -19.45 -8.08
CA ARG A 180 8.83 -19.25 -9.00
C ARG A 180 9.20 -18.25 -10.10
N THR A 181 9.87 -18.74 -11.13
CA THR A 181 10.44 -17.91 -12.20
C THR A 181 9.52 -17.64 -13.40
N LYS A 182 8.29 -18.17 -13.40
CA LYS A 182 7.36 -18.05 -14.53
C LYS A 182 6.92 -16.61 -14.82
N THR A 183 6.88 -15.76 -13.79
CA THR A 183 6.57 -14.34 -13.90
C THR A 183 7.60 -13.54 -13.11
N LEU A 184 7.62 -12.22 -13.32
CA LEU A 184 8.50 -11.29 -12.61
C LEU A 184 7.80 -10.57 -11.46
N ASP A 185 6.62 -11.04 -11.06
CA ASP A 185 5.76 -10.31 -10.13
C ASP A 185 6.48 -10.12 -8.79
N TYR A 186 7.10 -11.17 -8.25
CA TYR A 186 7.85 -11.09 -6.99
C TYR A 186 9.12 -10.23 -7.10
N LEU A 187 9.79 -10.22 -8.27
CA LEU A 187 10.91 -9.29 -8.50
C LEU A 187 10.43 -7.84 -8.41
N VAL A 188 9.29 -7.52 -9.03
CA VAL A 188 8.70 -6.18 -8.97
C VAL A 188 8.36 -5.81 -7.52
N GLY A 189 7.77 -6.72 -6.75
CA GLY A 189 7.50 -6.53 -5.33
C GLY A 189 8.76 -6.22 -4.52
N ALA A 190 9.80 -7.02 -4.69
CA ALA A 190 11.09 -6.82 -4.04
C ALA A 190 11.73 -5.47 -4.39
N LEU A 191 11.67 -5.04 -5.66
CA LEU A 191 12.21 -3.75 -6.10
C LEU A 191 11.43 -2.56 -5.53
N LEU A 192 10.10 -2.63 -5.52
CA LEU A 192 9.25 -1.60 -4.90
C LEU A 192 9.53 -1.50 -3.40
N ALA A 193 9.64 -2.65 -2.73
CA ALA A 193 9.95 -2.71 -1.31
C ALA A 193 11.35 -2.17 -0.99
N ALA A 194 12.36 -2.49 -1.80
CA ALA A 194 13.69 -1.92 -1.68
C ALA A 194 13.70 -0.39 -1.88
N GLY A 195 12.94 0.11 -2.86
CA GLY A 195 12.77 1.55 -3.06
C GLY A 195 12.11 2.24 -1.87
N LEU A 196 11.06 1.64 -1.30
CA LEU A 196 10.43 2.16 -0.08
C LEU A 196 11.39 2.13 1.12
N LEU A 197 12.15 1.04 1.31
CA LEU A 197 13.18 0.96 2.36
C LEU A 197 14.21 2.08 2.23
N ALA A 198 14.71 2.32 1.02
CA ALA A 198 15.66 3.41 0.77
C ALA A 198 15.08 4.77 1.19
N LEU A 199 13.84 5.07 0.79
CA LEU A 199 13.15 6.32 1.16
C LEU A 199 12.98 6.44 2.68
N LEU A 200 12.53 5.37 3.34
CA LEU A 200 12.29 5.36 4.79
C LEU A 200 13.58 5.53 5.60
N LEU A 201 14.69 4.96 5.14
CA LEU A 201 15.99 5.03 5.82
C LEU A 201 16.70 6.36 5.56
N ILE A 202 16.72 6.84 4.31
CA ILE A 202 17.41 8.08 3.92
C ILE A 202 16.69 9.31 4.49
N PHE A 203 15.35 9.31 4.49
CA PHE A 203 14.55 10.48 4.85
C PHE A 203 13.81 10.34 6.18
N LYS A 204 14.24 9.40 7.05
CA LYS A 204 13.60 9.12 8.34
C LYS A 204 13.22 10.38 9.11
N ASP A 205 14.19 11.27 9.35
CA ASP A 205 14.00 12.46 10.20
C ASP A 205 13.07 13.50 9.58
N ARG A 206 12.84 13.44 8.27
CA ARG A 206 11.85 14.28 7.58
C ARG A 206 10.44 13.68 7.63
N LEU A 207 10.36 12.36 7.70
CA LEU A 207 9.10 11.61 7.70
C LEU A 207 8.47 11.49 9.09
N ILE A 208 9.28 11.60 10.15
CA ILE A 208 8.81 11.55 11.54
C ILE A 208 9.10 12.88 12.23
N SER A 209 8.19 13.31 13.10
CA SER A 209 8.49 14.37 14.04
C SER A 209 9.27 13.75 15.19
N GLU A 210 10.58 13.99 15.26
CA GLU A 210 11.29 13.76 16.51
C GLU A 210 10.75 14.75 17.54
N ASN A 211 10.08 14.23 18.57
CA ASN A 211 9.80 15.01 19.77
C ASN A 211 11.13 15.58 20.29
N GLN A 212 11.41 16.85 19.99
CA GLN A 212 12.37 17.68 20.71
C GLN A 212 11.96 17.94 22.19
N ASN A 213 11.00 17.17 22.73
CA ASN A 213 10.44 17.33 24.07
C ASN A 213 10.68 16.16 25.04
N ASN A 214 11.61 15.23 24.76
CA ASN A 214 12.13 14.35 25.80
C ASN A 214 13.50 14.86 26.30
N ILE A 215 13.48 16.07 26.85
CA ILE A 215 14.46 16.52 27.84
C ILE A 215 13.82 16.27 29.23
N ARG A 216 14.53 15.50 30.07
CA ARG A 216 14.40 15.37 31.53
C ARG A 216 13.13 14.72 32.10
N VAL A 217 13.31 13.50 32.60
CA VAL A 217 13.14 13.19 34.04
C VAL A 217 14.35 12.37 34.48
#